data_AF-A0A7V1HZF5-F1
#
_entry.id   AF-A0A7V1HZF5-F1
#
_cell.length_a   1.000
_cell.length_b   1.000
_cell.length_c   1.000
_cell.angle_alpha   90.00
_cell.angle_beta   90.00
_cell.angle_gamma   90.00
#
_symmetry.space_group_name_H-M   'P 1'
#
loop_
_entity.id
_entity.type
_entity.pdbx_description
1 polymer ?
#
loop_
_entity_poly.entity_id
_entity_poly.type
_entity_poly.pdbx_seq_one_letter_code
_entity_poly.pdbx_strand_id
1 'polypeptide(L)'
;MSNDDLQKKRVEGAALIEKNIQDLAQDYGIDISKIEWNLGREIIDRTSHHLTIETGGKTEENDFDDSELVNFSEKVGTALTLGKIASMILSLRS
;
A
#
# COMPACT_ATOMS: atom_id res chain seq x y z
N MET A 1 -7.46 -6.72 21.36
CA MET A 1 -6.26 -6.03 20.82
C MET A 1 -6.40 -4.57 21.19
N SER A 2 -5.36 -3.95 21.74
CA SER A 2 -5.43 -2.53 22.09
C SER A 2 -5.41 -1.67 20.81
N ASN A 3 -5.82 -0.40 20.93
CA ASN A 3 -5.75 0.54 19.80
C ASN A 3 -4.29 0.76 19.35
N ASP A 4 -3.35 0.70 20.30
CA ASP A 4 -1.91 0.85 20.03
C ASP A 4 -1.34 -0.35 19.25
N ASP A 5 -1.79 -1.57 19.57
CA ASP A 5 -1.40 -2.78 18.83
C ASP A 5 -1.92 -2.74 17.38
N LEU A 6 -3.16 -2.29 17.20
CA LEU A 6 -3.76 -2.10 15.87
C LEU A 6 -2.98 -1.06 15.07
N GLN A 7 -2.66 0.08 15.68
CA GLN A 7 -1.88 1.12 15.04
C GLN A 7 -0.49 0.63 14.63
N LYS A 8 0.16 -0.14 15.50
CA LYS A 8 1.46 -0.75 15.20
C LYS A 8 1.37 -1.69 13.99
N LYS A 9 0.37 -2.58 13.96
CA LYS A 9 0.16 -3.48 12.81
C LYS A 9 -0.10 -2.74 11.52
N ARG A 10 -0.86 -1.64 11.55
CA ARG A 10 -1.10 -0.78 10.36
C ARG A 10 0.21 -0.21 9.81
N VAL A 11 1.04 0.36 10.68
CA VAL A 11 2.34 0.94 10.32
C VAL A 11 3.26 -0.14 9.75
N GLU A 12 3.33 -1.31 10.38
CA GLU A 12 4.12 -2.44 9.88
C GLU A 12 3.62 -2.95 8.52
N GLY A 13 2.30 -3.07 8.35
CA GLY A 13 1.69 -3.45 7.08
C GLY A 13 1.97 -2.45 5.96
N ALA A 14 1.80 -1.15 6.22
CA ALA A 14 2.10 -0.09 5.27
C ALA A 14 3.58 -0.12 4.83
N ALA A 15 4.52 -0.26 5.77
CA ALA A 15 5.94 -0.34 5.47
C ALA A 15 6.30 -1.58 4.62
N LEU A 16 5.63 -2.72 4.86
CA LEU A 16 5.82 -3.91 4.06
C LEU A 16 5.24 -3.74 2.64
N ILE A 17 4.09 -3.07 2.50
CA ILE A 17 3.50 -2.74 1.19
C ILE A 17 4.45 -1.83 0.40
N GLU A 18 4.96 -0.76 1.03
CA GLU A 18 5.95 0.14 0.43
C GLU A 18 7.19 -0.61 -0.06
N LYS A 19 7.71 -1.53 0.74
CA LYS A 19 8.84 -2.35 0.33
C LYS A 19 8.51 -3.21 -0.89
N ASN A 20 7.35 -3.87 -0.92
CA ASN A 20 6.95 -4.69 -2.08
C ASN A 20 6.78 -3.83 -3.34
N ILE A 21 6.27 -2.60 -3.20
CA ILE A 21 6.19 -1.61 -4.28
C ILE A 21 7.58 -1.28 -4.82
N GLN A 22 8.55 -0.99 -3.93
CA GLN A 22 9.93 -0.69 -4.31
C GLN A 22 10.61 -1.88 -5.00
N ASP A 23 10.53 -3.07 -4.40
CA ASP A 23 11.13 -4.30 -4.92
C ASP A 23 10.56 -4.60 -6.32
N LEU A 24 9.24 -4.51 -6.48
CA LEU A 24 8.57 -4.80 -7.76
C LEU A 24 8.85 -3.73 -8.82
N ALA A 25 8.89 -2.46 -8.45
CA ALA A 25 9.26 -1.38 -9.37
C ALA A 25 10.70 -1.55 -9.85
N GLN A 26 11.62 -1.93 -8.95
CA GLN A 26 13.00 -2.23 -9.31
C GLN A 26 13.08 -3.41 -10.30
N ASP A 27 12.33 -4.49 -10.07
CA ASP A 27 12.27 -5.64 -10.98
C ASP A 27 11.77 -5.25 -12.38
N TYR A 28 10.92 -4.23 -12.48
CA TYR A 28 10.43 -3.70 -13.76
C TYR A 28 11.23 -2.52 -14.31
N GLY A 29 12.28 -2.07 -13.63
CA GLY A 29 13.08 -0.91 -14.04
C GLY A 29 12.34 0.41 -13.97
N ILE A 30 11.38 0.54 -13.05
CA ILE A 30 10.61 1.77 -12.79
C ILE A 30 11.25 2.51 -11.62
N ASP A 31 11.59 3.78 -11.84
CA ASP A 31 12.15 4.65 -10.81
C ASP A 31 11.02 5.39 -10.08
N ILE A 32 10.72 4.99 -8.84
CA ILE A 32 9.69 5.63 -8.01
C ILE A 32 10.29 6.88 -7.37
N SER A 33 9.71 8.04 -7.67
CA SER A 33 10.11 9.31 -7.06
C SER A 33 9.42 9.58 -5.72
N LYS A 34 8.23 9.02 -5.50
CA LYS A 34 7.45 9.25 -4.26
C LYS A 34 6.50 8.09 -3.98
N ILE A 35 6.39 7.72 -2.70
CA ILE A 35 5.32 6.89 -2.15
C ILE A 35 4.76 7.64 -0.94
N GLU A 36 3.45 7.86 -0.90
CA GLU A 36 2.82 8.62 0.17
C GLU A 36 1.51 7.98 0.62
N TRP A 37 1.37 7.81 1.93
CA TRP A 37 0.13 7.41 2.57
C TRP A 37 -0.60 8.63 3.12
N ASN A 38 -1.86 8.79 2.77
CA ASN A 38 -2.78 9.66 3.49
C ASN A 38 -3.49 8.81 4.54
N LEU A 39 -3.14 9.02 5.82
CA LEU A 39 -3.78 8.36 6.95
C LEU A 39 -5.30 8.61 6.89
N GLY A 40 -6.04 7.51 6.89
CA GLY A 40 -7.36 7.38 6.29
C GLY A 40 -8.43 8.41 6.63
N ARG A 41 -9.36 8.59 5.70
CA ARG A 41 -10.66 9.21 5.99
C ARG A 41 -11.54 8.16 6.67
N GLU A 42 -12.17 8.51 7.78
CA GLU A 42 -13.31 7.74 8.30
C GLU A 42 -14.47 7.90 7.31
N ILE A 43 -14.65 6.90 6.43
CA ILE A 43 -15.89 6.74 5.69
C ILE A 43 -16.77 5.88 6.60
N ILE A 44 -18.00 6.33 6.86
CA ILE A 44 -18.98 5.73 7.78
C ILE A 44 -18.86 4.20 7.74
N ASP A 45 -18.31 3.61 8.82
CA ASP A 45 -18.05 2.19 9.10
C ASP A 45 -16.81 1.48 8.51
N ARG A 46 -15.95 2.11 7.69
CA ARG A 46 -14.66 1.53 7.25
C ARG A 46 -13.54 2.56 7.17
N THR A 47 -12.49 2.37 7.97
CA THR A 47 -11.23 3.10 7.80
C THR A 47 -10.54 2.62 6.52
N SER A 48 -10.30 3.53 5.60
CA SER A 48 -9.60 3.28 4.34
C SER A 48 -8.38 4.19 4.24
N HIS A 49 -7.24 3.64 3.82
CA HIS A 49 -5.94 4.30 3.75
C HIS A 49 -5.54 4.51 2.29
N HIS A 50 -5.36 5.76 1.90
CA HIS A 50 -5.07 6.08 0.51
C HIS A 50 -3.56 6.08 0.27
N LEU A 51 -3.12 5.43 -0.79
CA LEU A 51 -1.74 5.35 -1.23
C LEU A 51 -1.57 6.00 -2.60
N THR A 52 -0.58 6.87 -2.71
CA THR A 52 -0.16 7.50 -3.96
C THR A 52 1.28 7.09 -4.28
N ILE A 53 1.53 6.69 -5.53
CA ILE A 53 2.86 6.36 -6.07
C ILE A 53 3.13 7.25 -7.27
N GLU A 54 4.28 7.91 -7.30
CA GLU A 54 4.71 8.77 -8.40
C GLU A 54 6.00 8.27 -9.04
N THR A 55 6.08 8.36 -10.37
CA THR A 55 7.31 8.12 -11.15
C THR A 55 7.37 9.08 -12.32
N GLY A 56 8.47 9.82 -12.48
CA GLY A 56 8.89 10.47 -13.74
C GLY A 56 7.84 11.25 -14.57
N GLY A 57 6.73 11.70 -13.97
CA GLY A 57 5.61 12.34 -14.68
C GLY A 57 4.27 11.56 -14.68
N LYS A 58 4.18 10.46 -13.94
CA LYS A 58 2.97 9.66 -13.74
C LYS A 58 2.68 9.46 -12.26
N THR A 59 1.40 9.27 -11.98
CA THR A 59 0.87 9.04 -10.64
C THR A 59 -0.15 7.90 -10.72
N GLU A 60 -0.08 6.98 -9.75
CA GLU A 60 -1.06 5.93 -9.54
C GLU A 60 -1.54 5.98 -8.09
N GLU A 61 -2.83 5.76 -7.89
CA GLU A 61 -3.51 5.93 -6.60
C GLU A 61 -4.37 4.72 -6.29
N ASN A 62 -4.41 4.32 -5.02
CA ASN A 62 -5.33 3.26 -4.59
C ASN A 62 -5.66 3.32 -3.10
N ASP A 63 -6.84 2.84 -2.75
CA ASP A 63 -7.37 2.82 -1.39
C ASP A 63 -7.23 1.43 -0.77
N PHE A 64 -6.56 1.31 0.36
CA PHE A 64 -6.39 0.06 1.09
C PHE A 64 -7.29 0.02 2.32
N ASP A 65 -8.04 -1.06 2.50
CA ASP A 65 -8.85 -1.23 3.70
C ASP A 65 -7.96 -1.43 4.93
N ASP A 66 -8.42 -1.02 6.11
CA ASP A 66 -7.69 -1.20 7.37
C ASP A 66 -7.23 -2.65 7.60
N SER A 67 -8.09 -3.60 7.22
CA SER A 67 -7.79 -5.02 7.33
C SER A 67 -6.65 -5.47 6.41
N GLU A 68 -6.46 -4.82 5.25
CA GLU A 68 -5.33 -5.14 4.39
C GLU A 68 -4.03 -4.78 5.11
N LEU A 69 -3.93 -3.58 5.68
CA LEU A 69 -2.72 -3.15 6.41
C LEU A 69 -2.49 -4.01 7.66
N VAL A 70 -3.52 -4.20 8.49
CA VAL A 70 -3.40 -4.96 9.76
C VAL A 70 -2.98 -6.41 9.52
N ASN A 71 -3.46 -7.03 8.45
CA ASN A 71 -3.23 -8.44 8.16
C ASN A 71 -2.01 -8.67 7.26
N PHE A 72 -1.49 -7.65 6.58
CA PHE A 72 -0.35 -7.80 5.67
C PHE A 72 0.91 -8.26 6.41
N SER A 73 1.15 -7.72 7.61
CA SER A 73 2.28 -8.11 8.47
C SER A 73 2.19 -9.56 8.94
N GLU A 74 0.97 -10.05 9.14
CA GLU A 74 0.67 -11.44 9.50
C GLU A 74 0.54 -12.36 8.28
N LYS A 75 0.70 -11.79 7.07
CA LYS A 75 0.58 -12.43 5.77
C LYS A 75 -0.81 -13.00 5.43
N VAL A 76 -1.83 -12.69 6.22
CA VAL A 76 -3.20 -13.18 6.02
C VAL A 76 -3.85 -12.41 4.86
N GLY A 77 -4.36 -13.13 3.85
CA GLY A 77 -5.04 -12.50 2.70
C GLY A 77 -4.12 -11.72 1.74
N THR A 78 -2.80 -11.79 1.90
CA THR A 78 -1.80 -10.96 1.19
C THR A 78 -1.78 -11.10 -0.32
N ALA A 79 -2.23 -12.22 -0.87
CA ALA A 79 -2.21 -12.44 -2.33
C ALA A 79 -3.02 -11.40 -3.11
N LEU A 80 -4.15 -10.95 -2.56
CA LEU A 80 -4.99 -9.93 -3.21
C LEU A 80 -4.31 -8.56 -3.18
N THR A 81 -3.78 -8.17 -2.03
CA THR A 81 -3.04 -6.92 -1.85
C THR A 81 -1.77 -6.88 -2.72
N LEU A 82 -1.05 -8.00 -2.87
CA LEU A 82 0.08 -8.11 -3.79
C LEU A 82 -0.34 -7.99 -5.27
N GLY A 83 -1.45 -8.62 -5.67
CA GLY A 83 -1.96 -8.50 -7.04
C GLY A 83 -2.39 -7.05 -7.38
N LYS A 84 -2.91 -6.33 -6.40
CA LYS A 84 -3.24 -4.92 -6.48
C LYS A 84 -1.98 -4.05 -6.62
N ILE A 85 -0.97 -4.26 -5.77
CA ILE A 85 0.34 -3.61 -5.87
C ILE A 85 0.95 -3.83 -7.26
N ALA A 86 0.92 -5.06 -7.76
CA ALA A 86 1.45 -5.37 -9.08
C ALA A 86 0.71 -4.62 -10.20
N SER A 87 -0.62 -4.51 -10.09
CA SER A 87 -1.42 -3.76 -11.06
C SER A 87 -1.07 -2.27 -11.06
N MET A 88 -0.87 -1.67 -9.87
CA MET A 88 -0.42 -0.28 -9.74
C MET A 88 0.96 -0.05 -10.36
N ILE A 89 1.93 -0.92 -10.06
CA ILE A 89 3.29 -0.77 -10.61
C ILE A 89 3.28 -0.94 -12.14
N LEU A 90 2.51 -1.89 -12.66
CA LEU A 90 2.42 -2.10 -14.10
C LEU A 90 1.73 -0.96 -14.85
N SER A 91 0.77 -0.25 -14.22
CA SER A 91 0.13 0.92 -14.86
C SER A 91 1.14 2.06 -15.08
N LEU A 92 2.06 2.23 -14.13
CA LEU A 92 3.11 3.25 -14.17
C LEU A 92 4.17 3.00 -15.26
N ARG A 93 4.34 1.76 -15.72
CA ARG A 93 5.30 1.37 -16.77
C ARG A 93 4.99 1.92 -18.17
N SER A 94 3.73 2.26 -18.43
CA SER A 94 3.16 2.44 -19.78
C SER A 94 3.73 3.59 -20.61
#